data_AF-A0A087H8U1-F1
#
_entry.id   AF-A0A087H8U1-F1
#
_cell.length_a   1.000
_cell.length_b   1.000
_cell.length_c   1.000
_cell.angle_alpha   90.00
_cell.angle_beta   90.00
_cell.angle_gamma   90.00
#
_symmetry.space_group_name_H-M   'P 1'
#
loop_
_entity.id
_entity.type
_entity.pdbx_description
1 polymer ?
#
loop_
_entity_poly.entity_id
_entity_poly.type
_entity_poly.pdbx_seq_one_letter_code
_entity_poly.pdbx_strand_id
1 'polypeptide(L)'
;MKGISVKKLKLITSVGTLKQAITLHKSNLDRTIFHQRDEILEETDHNKEFLTRPTLEDSDDQELQNSLEELLSEFDEKCVARGEDSIVFYTTSIGGVRKTFEDCRKVRFLLENHKVSFRERDVSMDCEFKEELWKLLGKKVTPPRLFIKSRYIGGAEEVVALNENGKLKRLLEGISSVARSQRCDRCENERFLMCWNCNGRSRVVVDDGMWKRCKECNENGLVKCVFCT
;
A
#
# COMPACT_ATOMS: atom_id res chain seq x y z
N MET A 1 12.79 -62.56 9.48
CA MET A 1 13.08 -61.13 9.25
C MET A 1 11.81 -60.32 9.52
N LYS A 2 11.58 -59.97 10.79
CA LYS A 2 10.41 -59.18 11.26
C LYS A 2 10.96 -57.86 11.81
N GLY A 3 10.38 -56.70 11.48
CA GLY A 3 10.60 -55.50 12.30
C GLY A 3 10.58 -54.08 11.72
N ILE A 4 10.10 -53.80 10.49
CA ILE A 4 10.14 -52.41 9.96
C ILE A 4 8.77 -51.79 9.60
N SER A 5 7.67 -52.55 9.53
CA SER A 5 6.39 -51.98 9.04
C SER A 5 5.47 -51.34 10.10
N VAL A 6 5.76 -51.44 11.40
CA VAL A 6 4.81 -50.98 12.45
C VAL A 6 5.04 -49.52 12.87
N LYS A 7 6.27 -48.99 12.72
CA LYS A 7 6.62 -47.63 13.19
C LYS A 7 6.07 -46.53 12.27
N LYS A 8 5.98 -46.78 10.96
CA LYS A 8 5.52 -45.80 9.96
C LYS A 8 3.99 -45.58 10.02
N LEU A 9 3.23 -46.63 10.30
CA LEU A 9 1.77 -46.55 10.55
C LEU A 9 1.45 -45.75 11.83
N LYS A 10 2.18 -45.96 12.93
CA LYS A 10 2.01 -45.20 14.18
C LYS A 10 2.26 -43.70 14.01
N LEU A 11 3.21 -43.31 13.16
CA LEU A 11 3.54 -41.90 12.88
C LEU A 11 2.44 -41.19 12.05
N ILE A 12 1.78 -41.92 11.14
CA ILE A 12 0.71 -41.35 10.30
C ILE A 12 -0.56 -41.16 11.13
N THR A 13 -0.88 -42.11 12.02
CA THR A 13 -2.02 -41.98 12.94
C THR A 13 -1.82 -40.83 13.93
N SER A 14 -0.61 -40.60 14.44
CA SER A 14 -0.33 -39.50 15.38
C SER A 14 -0.35 -38.11 14.73
N VAL A 15 0.05 -37.99 13.46
CA VAL A 15 -0.08 -36.73 12.70
C VAL A 15 -1.54 -36.45 12.34
N GLY A 16 -2.34 -37.50 12.06
CA GLY A 16 -3.78 -37.38 11.85
C GLY A 16 -4.54 -36.86 13.07
N THR A 17 -4.23 -37.40 14.25
CA THR A 17 -4.86 -36.94 15.51
C THR A 17 -4.42 -35.53 15.91
N LEU A 18 -3.17 -35.14 15.65
CA LEU A 18 -2.69 -33.77 15.86
C LEU A 18 -3.39 -32.76 14.93
N LYS A 19 -3.59 -33.09 13.65
CA LYS A 19 -4.34 -32.22 12.73
C LYS A 19 -5.79 -32.05 13.16
N GLN A 20 -6.45 -33.13 13.59
CA GLN A 20 -7.82 -33.07 14.11
C GLN A 20 -7.92 -32.26 15.40
N ALA A 21 -6.95 -32.40 16.30
CA ALA A 21 -6.90 -31.59 17.53
C ALA A 21 -6.71 -30.09 17.24
N ILE A 22 -5.87 -29.73 16.26
CA ILE A 22 -5.67 -28.33 15.85
C ILE A 22 -6.93 -27.75 15.20
N THR A 23 -7.62 -28.52 14.35
CA THR A 23 -8.89 -28.08 13.75
C THR A 23 -9.98 -27.86 14.80
N LEU A 24 -10.07 -28.75 15.79
CA LEU A 24 -11.03 -28.61 16.90
C LEU A 24 -10.69 -27.41 17.79
N HIS A 25 -9.40 -27.16 18.04
CA HIS A 25 -8.97 -26.00 18.82
C HIS A 25 -9.25 -24.68 18.09
N LYS A 26 -9.10 -24.66 16.76
CA LYS A 26 -9.44 -23.49 15.92
C LYS A 26 -10.94 -23.22 15.91
N SER A 27 -11.77 -24.26 15.77
CA SER A 27 -13.24 -24.09 15.82
C SER A 27 -13.74 -23.65 17.19
N ASN A 28 -13.09 -24.10 18.28
CA ASN A 28 -13.42 -23.65 19.63
C ASN A 28 -13.00 -22.18 19.84
N LEU A 29 -11.83 -21.77 19.34
CA LEU A 29 -11.39 -20.37 19.40
C LEU A 29 -12.32 -19.46 18.59
N ASP A 30 -12.73 -19.89 17.39
CA ASP A 30 -13.68 -19.16 16.54
C ASP A 30 -15.06 -19.03 17.22
N ARG A 31 -15.52 -20.08 17.93
CA ARG A 31 -16.73 -20.02 18.75
C ARG A 31 -16.61 -19.09 19.95
N THR A 32 -15.49 -19.10 20.68
CA THR A 32 -15.27 -18.19 21.81
C THR A 32 -15.20 -16.73 21.35
N ILE A 33 -14.57 -16.46 20.19
CA ILE A 33 -14.52 -15.12 19.59
C ILE A 33 -15.93 -14.68 19.14
N PHE A 34 -16.74 -15.58 18.61
CA PHE A 34 -18.11 -15.27 18.21
C PHE A 34 -19.01 -14.99 19.42
N HIS A 35 -18.89 -15.78 20.49
CA HIS A 35 -19.63 -15.53 21.74
C HIS A 35 -19.19 -14.26 22.46
N GLN A 36 -17.89 -13.93 22.50
CA GLN A 36 -17.42 -12.65 23.02
C GLN A 36 -17.90 -11.47 22.16
N ARG A 37 -18.00 -11.66 20.83
CA ARG A 37 -18.55 -10.66 19.93
C ARG A 37 -20.05 -10.47 20.15
N ASP A 38 -20.82 -11.53 20.41
CA ASP A 38 -22.25 -11.44 20.72
C ASP A 38 -22.49 -10.84 22.13
N GLU A 39 -21.64 -11.14 23.13
CA GLU A 39 -21.69 -10.49 24.45
C GLU A 39 -21.36 -8.97 24.37
N ILE A 40 -20.41 -8.57 23.51
CA ILE A 40 -20.11 -7.15 23.25
C ILE A 40 -21.26 -6.45 22.48
N LEU A 41 -22.01 -7.20 21.67
CA LEU A 41 -23.16 -6.67 20.93
C LEU A 41 -24.43 -6.58 21.79
N GLU A 42 -24.61 -7.46 22.79
CA GLU A 42 -25.73 -7.38 23.73
C GLU A 42 -25.52 -6.29 24.80
N GLU A 43 -24.29 -6.03 25.24
CA GLU A 43 -23.98 -4.90 26.16
C GLU A 43 -24.22 -3.52 25.52
N THR A 44 -24.27 -3.45 24.19
CA THR A 44 -24.54 -2.20 23.44
C THR A 44 -26.02 -1.97 23.13
N ASP A 45 -26.90 -2.95 23.36
CA ASP A 45 -28.34 -2.85 23.05
C ASP A 45 -29.23 -2.57 24.29
N HIS A 46 -28.69 -2.68 25.52
CA HIS A 46 -29.43 -2.37 26.76
C HIS A 46 -29.40 -0.90 27.21
N ASN A 47 -28.74 -0.01 26.46
CA ASN A 47 -28.76 1.43 26.72
C ASN A 47 -29.54 2.23 25.67
N LYS A 48 -30.52 1.61 25.01
CA LYS A 48 -31.53 2.32 24.21
C LYS A 48 -32.84 2.43 25.00
N GLU A 49 -33.28 3.68 25.15
CA GLU A 49 -34.57 4.15 25.67
C GLU A 49 -34.77 4.21 27.19
N PHE A 50 -34.42 5.35 27.78
CA PHE A 50 -35.42 6.34 28.21
C PHE A 50 -34.73 7.61 28.72
N LEU A 51 -34.85 8.72 27.98
CA LEU A 51 -35.10 10.10 28.44
C LEU A 51 -34.73 11.10 27.33
N THR A 52 -35.78 11.67 26.74
CA THR A 52 -35.86 13.00 26.10
C THR A 52 -34.57 13.83 25.97
N ARG A 53 -34.17 14.06 24.71
CA ARG A 53 -33.34 15.15 24.13
C ARG A 53 -32.94 16.28 25.10
N PRO A 54 -31.64 16.59 25.18
CA PRO A 54 -31.11 17.74 24.47
C PRO A 54 -30.10 17.33 23.39
N THR A 55 -30.14 18.02 22.25
CA THR A 55 -29.17 17.96 21.15
C THR A 55 -27.73 18.17 21.64
N LEU A 56 -26.88 17.14 21.59
CA LEU A 56 -25.42 17.23 21.78
C LEU A 56 -24.72 16.10 21.00
N GLU A 57 -24.87 16.06 19.67
CA GLU A 57 -24.10 15.15 18.80
C GLU A 57 -23.82 15.86 17.47
N ASP A 58 -23.01 16.93 17.51
CA ASP A 58 -22.49 17.61 16.31
C ASP A 58 -21.06 18.16 16.53
N SER A 59 -20.52 18.14 17.76
CA SER A 59 -19.27 18.83 18.13
C SER A 59 -18.00 18.04 17.80
N ASP A 60 -18.00 16.73 18.02
CA ASP A 60 -16.75 15.96 18.10
C ASP A 60 -16.18 15.60 16.72
N ASP A 61 -17.05 15.35 15.73
CA ASP A 61 -16.63 15.09 14.35
C ASP A 61 -16.19 16.37 13.63
N GLN A 62 -16.81 17.51 13.94
CA GLN A 62 -16.46 18.81 13.37
C GLN A 62 -15.10 19.30 13.88
N GLU A 63 -14.75 19.03 15.14
CA GLU A 63 -13.48 19.42 15.74
C GLU A 63 -12.30 18.61 15.16
N LEU A 64 -12.50 17.30 14.92
CA LEU A 64 -11.52 16.45 14.25
C LEU A 64 -11.31 16.84 12.78
N GLN A 65 -12.41 17.13 12.06
CA GLN A 65 -12.36 17.61 10.68
C GLN A 65 -11.66 18.96 10.57
N ASN A 66 -11.97 19.90 11.46
CA ASN A 66 -11.29 21.20 11.50
C ASN A 66 -9.79 21.05 11.79
N SER A 67 -9.41 20.14 12.70
CA SER A 67 -8.01 19.87 13.04
C SER A 67 -7.24 19.23 11.87
N LEU A 68 -7.89 18.36 11.07
CA LEU A 68 -7.27 17.78 9.89
C LEU A 68 -7.11 18.80 8.76
N GLU A 69 -8.11 19.65 8.54
CA GLU A 69 -8.04 20.73 7.56
C GLU A 69 -6.92 21.73 7.89
N GLU A 70 -6.79 22.09 9.18
CA GLU A 70 -5.69 22.92 9.67
C GLU A 70 -4.32 22.25 9.44
N LEU A 71 -4.21 20.94 9.71
CA LEU A 71 -2.97 20.19 9.42
C LEU A 71 -2.67 20.08 7.93
N LEU A 72 -3.68 19.95 7.06
CA LEU A 72 -3.48 19.91 5.60
C LEU A 72 -3.08 21.29 5.05
N SER A 73 -3.51 22.37 5.70
CA SER A 73 -3.14 23.74 5.34
C SER A 73 -1.65 24.04 5.54
N GLU A 74 -0.96 23.26 6.40
CA GLU A 74 0.50 23.34 6.58
C GLU A 74 1.27 22.89 5.30
N PHE A 75 0.62 22.21 4.35
CA PHE A 75 1.27 21.61 3.19
C PHE A 75 0.87 22.26 1.86
N ASP A 76 1.85 22.37 0.97
CA ASP A 76 1.64 22.92 -0.37
C ASP A 76 0.71 22.03 -1.19
N GLU A 77 -0.38 22.64 -1.68
CA GLU A 77 -1.29 22.03 -2.65
C GLU A 77 -0.56 21.82 -3.98
N LYS A 78 -0.41 20.56 -4.36
CA LYS A 78 0.23 20.13 -5.60
C LYS A 78 -0.69 19.11 -6.26
N CYS A 79 -1.42 19.57 -7.27
CA CYS A 79 -2.33 18.72 -8.03
C CYS A 79 -1.54 17.58 -8.70
N VAL A 80 -1.56 16.41 -8.08
CA VAL A 80 -1.18 15.16 -8.73
C VAL A 80 -2.42 14.69 -9.48
N ALA A 81 -2.26 14.11 -10.67
CA ALA A 81 -3.31 13.89 -11.66
C ALA A 81 -4.58 13.10 -11.21
N ARG A 82 -4.74 12.72 -9.93
CA ARG A 82 -5.89 11.95 -9.43
C ARG A 82 -6.27 12.25 -7.97
N GLY A 83 -7.35 13.00 -7.78
CA GLY A 83 -8.32 12.92 -6.66
C GLY A 83 -7.88 13.36 -5.26
N GLU A 84 -8.87 13.72 -4.44
CA GLU A 84 -8.72 14.26 -3.08
C GLU A 84 -8.35 13.19 -2.04
N ASP A 85 -8.64 11.90 -2.28
CA ASP A 85 -8.36 10.80 -1.33
C ASP A 85 -7.31 9.81 -1.84
N SER A 86 -6.17 10.31 -2.30
CA SER A 86 -5.10 9.44 -2.82
C SER A 86 -3.73 9.72 -2.21
N ILE A 87 -2.96 8.64 -2.05
CA ILE A 87 -1.54 8.70 -1.69
C ILE A 87 -0.73 8.37 -2.94
N VAL A 88 0.21 9.25 -3.28
CA VAL A 88 1.16 9.04 -4.36
C VAL A 88 2.57 9.07 -3.78
N PHE A 89 3.26 7.95 -3.92
CA PHE A 89 4.60 7.74 -3.42
C PHE A 89 5.58 7.62 -4.60
N TYR A 90 6.41 8.66 -4.80
CA TYR A 90 7.50 8.60 -5.76
C TYR A 90 8.71 7.94 -5.11
N THR A 91 9.20 6.89 -5.74
CA THR A 91 10.23 5.99 -5.22
C THR A 91 11.26 5.67 -6.29
N THR A 92 12.30 4.92 -5.93
CA THR A 92 13.23 4.29 -6.87
C THR A 92 13.55 2.88 -6.40
N SER A 93 13.41 1.89 -7.29
CA SER A 93 13.87 0.52 -7.06
C SER A 93 15.39 0.38 -7.28
N ILE A 94 15.99 1.27 -8.08
CA ILE A 94 17.44 1.27 -8.31
C ILE A 94 18.21 1.72 -7.07
N GLY A 95 19.12 0.86 -6.62
CA GLY A 95 19.96 1.04 -5.43
C GLY A 95 21.27 1.80 -5.64
N GLY A 96 21.40 2.60 -6.70
CA GLY A 96 22.66 3.25 -7.08
C GLY A 96 23.20 4.23 -6.02
N VAL A 97 22.30 4.85 -5.24
CA VAL A 97 22.65 5.66 -4.07
C VAL A 97 22.05 5.00 -2.83
N ARG A 98 22.91 4.43 -1.98
CA ARG A 98 22.49 3.63 -0.82
C ARG A 98 21.54 4.38 0.11
N LYS A 99 21.86 5.64 0.47
CA LYS A 99 20.99 6.47 1.32
C LYS A 99 19.59 6.60 0.72
N THR A 100 19.49 6.95 -0.57
CA THR A 100 18.22 7.09 -1.28
C THR A 100 17.40 5.80 -1.29
N PHE A 101 18.04 4.65 -1.52
CA PHE A 101 17.36 3.36 -1.52
C PHE A 101 16.82 2.98 -0.14
N GLU A 102 17.62 3.17 0.90
CA GLU A 102 17.21 2.93 2.29
C GLU A 102 16.06 3.87 2.69
N ASP A 103 16.14 5.14 2.33
CA ASP A 103 15.10 6.13 2.60
C ASP A 103 13.78 5.81 1.88
N CYS A 104 13.84 5.36 0.62
CA CYS A 104 12.67 4.88 -0.10
C CYS A 104 12.03 3.65 0.58
N ARG A 105 12.86 2.71 1.08
CA ARG A 105 12.37 1.55 1.82
C ARG A 105 11.72 1.93 3.15
N LYS A 106 12.28 2.88 3.89
CA LYS A 106 11.69 3.38 5.15
C LYS A 106 10.31 3.96 4.93
N VAL A 107 10.15 4.86 3.95
CA VAL A 107 8.85 5.50 3.67
C VAL A 107 7.82 4.45 3.23
N ARG A 108 8.21 3.51 2.35
CA ARG A 108 7.35 2.39 1.96
C ARG A 108 6.86 1.58 3.17
N PHE A 109 7.79 1.19 4.03
CA PHE A 109 7.48 0.42 5.24
C PHE A 109 6.51 1.15 6.16
N LEU A 110 6.65 2.47 6.33
CA LEU A 110 5.72 3.27 7.12
C LEU A 110 4.30 3.24 6.54
N LEU A 111 4.16 3.46 5.23
CA LEU A 111 2.85 3.42 4.57
C LEU A 111 2.20 2.03 4.66
N GLU A 112 2.98 0.97 4.47
CA GLU A 112 2.51 -0.42 4.61
C GLU A 112 2.07 -0.71 6.05
N ASN A 113 2.79 -0.23 7.07
CA ASN A 113 2.43 -0.41 8.47
C ASN A 113 1.15 0.32 8.87
N HIS A 114 0.90 1.49 8.29
CA HIS A 114 -0.37 2.21 8.45
C HIS A 114 -1.53 1.55 7.70
N LYS A 115 -1.27 0.49 6.91
CA LYS A 115 -2.27 -0.29 6.17
C LYS A 115 -3.11 0.55 5.22
N VAL A 116 -2.49 1.57 4.63
CA VAL A 116 -3.13 2.45 3.65
C VAL A 116 -2.84 2.00 2.23
N SER A 117 -3.80 2.19 1.32
CA SER A 117 -3.57 1.98 -0.10
C SER A 117 -2.87 3.21 -0.70
N PHE A 118 -1.75 2.98 -1.39
CA PHE A 118 -1.00 4.04 -2.08
C PHE A 118 -0.56 3.61 -3.48
N ARG A 119 -0.33 4.60 -4.35
CA ARG A 119 0.23 4.38 -5.69
C ARG A 119 1.73 4.65 -5.67
N GLU A 120 2.50 3.65 -6.05
CA GLU A 120 3.93 3.83 -6.31
C GLU A 120 4.17 4.38 -7.72
N ARG A 121 5.05 5.37 -7.81
CA ARG A 121 5.62 5.89 -9.05
C ARG A 121 7.12 5.76 -8.98
N ASP A 122 7.64 4.69 -9.57
CA ASP A 122 9.07 4.46 -9.62
C ASP A 122 9.71 5.32 -10.73
N VAL A 123 10.47 6.34 -10.33
CA VAL A 123 11.12 7.29 -11.25
C VAL A 123 12.27 6.67 -12.06
N SER A 124 12.71 5.46 -11.69
CA SER A 124 13.68 4.69 -12.44
C SER A 124 13.05 3.79 -13.49
N MET A 125 11.77 3.45 -13.35
CA MET A 125 11.04 2.59 -14.28
C MET A 125 10.42 3.38 -15.45
N ASP A 126 10.11 4.66 -15.24
CA ASP A 126 9.50 5.54 -16.26
C ASP A 126 9.96 6.99 -16.09
N CYS A 127 10.60 7.55 -17.12
CA CYS A 127 11.08 8.92 -17.13
C CYS A 127 9.94 9.94 -17.03
N GLU A 128 8.71 9.59 -17.45
CA GLU A 128 7.55 10.46 -17.31
C GLU A 128 7.28 10.76 -15.83
N PHE A 129 7.45 9.77 -14.94
CA PHE A 129 7.27 9.97 -13.50
C PHE A 129 8.33 10.89 -12.91
N LYS A 130 9.57 10.79 -13.39
CA LYS A 130 10.66 11.68 -12.99
C LYS A 130 10.40 13.12 -13.44
N GLU A 131 10.00 13.30 -14.68
CA GLU A 131 9.67 14.61 -15.24
C GLU A 131 8.44 15.23 -14.57
N GLU A 132 7.40 14.44 -14.34
CA GLU A 132 6.21 14.85 -13.60
C GLU A 132 6.58 15.33 -12.20
N LEU A 133 7.37 14.57 -11.46
CA LEU A 133 7.81 14.93 -10.11
C LEU A 133 8.56 16.28 -10.09
N TRP A 134 9.46 16.47 -11.06
CA TRP A 134 10.21 17.72 -11.17
C TRP A 134 9.32 18.90 -11.57
N LYS A 135 8.34 18.69 -12.44
CA LYS A 135 7.34 19.71 -12.82
C LYS A 135 6.48 20.10 -11.61
N LEU A 136 5.98 19.14 -10.84
CA LEU A 136 5.17 19.40 -9.64
C LEU A 136 5.91 20.26 -8.62
N LEU A 137 7.19 19.96 -8.38
CA LEU A 137 7.99 20.65 -7.37
C LEU A 137 8.76 21.85 -7.91
N GLY A 138 8.71 22.11 -9.22
CA GLY A 138 9.44 23.20 -9.89
C GLY A 138 10.96 23.11 -9.80
N LYS A 139 11.50 21.99 -9.31
CA LYS A 139 12.94 21.76 -9.11
C LYS A 139 13.30 20.30 -9.26
N LYS A 140 14.58 20.05 -9.57
CA LYS A 140 15.12 18.69 -9.57
C LYS A 140 15.18 18.18 -8.14
N VAL A 141 14.47 17.09 -7.87
CA VAL A 141 14.48 16.40 -6.59
C VAL A 141 14.83 14.94 -6.78
N THR A 142 15.30 14.33 -5.69
CA THR A 142 15.53 12.89 -5.58
C THR A 142 14.40 12.24 -4.77
N PRO A 143 14.02 10.99 -5.08
CA PRO A 143 13.12 10.22 -4.23
C PRO A 143 13.76 9.92 -2.86
N PRO A 144 12.96 9.53 -1.85
CA PRO A 144 11.50 9.43 -1.90
C PRO A 144 10.80 10.79 -1.86
N ARG A 145 9.61 10.89 -2.47
CA ARG A 145 8.69 12.04 -2.31
C ARG A 145 7.26 11.55 -2.11
N LEU A 146 6.62 12.03 -1.06
CA LEU A 146 5.28 11.61 -0.66
C LEU A 146 4.27 12.73 -0.88
N PHE A 147 3.14 12.37 -1.47
CA PHE A 147 1.96 13.22 -1.60
C PHE A 147 0.76 12.51 -1.00
N ILE A 148 -0.03 13.22 -0.20
CA ILE A 148 -1.26 12.73 0.44
C ILE A 148 -2.35 13.74 0.15
N LYS A 149 -3.51 13.30 -0.38
CA LYS A 149 -4.65 14.18 -0.67
C LYS A 149 -4.26 15.42 -1.52
N SER A 150 -3.45 15.21 -2.55
CA SER A 150 -2.88 16.28 -3.40
C SER A 150 -2.01 17.33 -2.67
N ARG A 151 -1.53 17.03 -1.45
CA ARG A 151 -0.57 17.86 -0.71
C ARG A 151 0.82 17.26 -0.78
N TYR A 152 1.84 18.09 -0.97
CA TYR A 152 3.22 17.65 -0.86
C TYR A 152 3.65 17.54 0.60
N ILE A 153 3.92 16.31 1.07
CA ILE A 153 4.25 16.05 2.47
C ILE A 153 5.74 16.17 2.74
N GLY A 154 6.59 15.67 1.83
CA GLY A 154 8.04 15.76 2.00
C GLY A 154 8.81 14.58 1.45
N GLY A 155 10.10 14.51 1.84
CA GLY A 155 10.97 13.37 1.65
C GLY A 155 10.97 12.43 2.85
N ALA A 156 11.98 11.57 2.95
CA ALA A 156 12.02 10.57 4.02
C ALA A 156 12.14 11.18 5.42
N GLU A 157 13.00 12.18 5.59
CA GLU A 157 13.25 12.79 6.89
C GLU A 157 11.98 13.47 7.42
N GLU A 158 11.26 14.20 6.57
CA GLU A 158 10.00 14.86 6.93
C GLU A 158 8.89 13.85 7.23
N VAL A 159 8.75 12.79 6.42
CA VAL A 159 7.73 11.76 6.64
C VAL A 159 7.99 10.96 7.92
N VAL A 160 9.25 10.65 8.24
CA VAL A 160 9.62 9.97 9.49
C VAL A 160 9.29 10.86 10.69
N ALA A 161 9.65 12.14 10.65
CA ALA A 161 9.32 13.08 11.72
C ALA A 161 7.80 13.21 11.95
N LEU A 162 7.00 13.25 10.87
CA LEU A 162 5.54 13.25 10.95
C LEU A 162 4.97 11.94 11.51
N ASN A 163 5.65 10.82 11.30
CA ASN A 163 5.25 9.55 11.89
C ASN A 163 5.53 9.54 13.40
N GLU A 164 6.71 10.00 13.81
CA GLU A 164 7.13 10.03 15.21
C GLU A 164 6.27 10.96 16.08
N ASN A 165 5.81 12.08 15.53
CA ASN A 165 4.92 13.01 16.22
C ASN A 165 3.41 12.66 16.08
N GLY A 166 3.07 11.56 15.41
CA GLY A 166 1.70 11.08 15.23
C GLY A 166 0.86 11.85 14.20
N LYS A 167 1.37 12.92 13.58
CA LYS A 167 0.65 13.69 12.54
C LYS A 167 0.40 12.87 11.28
N LEU A 168 1.32 11.97 10.91
CA LEU A 168 1.17 11.14 9.71
C LEU A 168 -0.09 10.29 9.76
N LYS A 169 -0.42 9.72 10.93
CA LYS A 169 -1.63 8.93 11.10
C LYS A 169 -2.88 9.76 10.77
N ARG A 170 -2.94 11.00 11.26
CA ARG A 170 -4.04 11.93 11.01
C ARG A 170 -4.16 12.29 9.53
N LEU A 171 -3.04 12.59 8.87
CA LEU A 171 -3.03 12.88 7.43
C LEU A 171 -3.57 11.71 6.59
N LEU A 172 -3.41 10.48 7.08
CA LEU A 172 -3.87 9.26 6.43
C LEU A 172 -5.34 8.89 6.75
N GLU A 173 -6.00 9.61 7.66
CA GLU A 173 -7.40 9.35 8.01
C GLU A 173 -8.34 9.60 6.82
N GLY A 174 -9.36 8.74 6.70
CA GLY A 174 -10.30 8.73 5.58
C GLY A 174 -9.78 8.05 4.31
N ILE A 175 -8.48 7.73 4.23
CA ILE A 175 -7.94 7.00 3.08
C ILE A 175 -8.30 5.52 3.22
N SER A 176 -8.97 4.99 2.20
CA SER A 176 -9.42 3.60 2.20
C SER A 176 -8.25 2.63 2.50
N SER A 177 -8.43 1.85 3.57
CA SER A 177 -7.57 0.72 3.91
C SER A 177 -7.88 -0.52 3.07
N VAL A 178 -8.86 -0.43 2.15
CA VAL A 178 -9.23 -1.55 1.29
C VAL A 178 -7.98 -1.98 0.55
N ALA A 179 -7.53 -3.17 0.93
CA ALA A 179 -6.40 -3.86 0.39
C ALA A 179 -6.57 -4.04 -1.13
N ARG A 180 -6.18 -3.01 -1.90
CA ARG A 180 -5.64 -3.21 -3.25
C ARG A 180 -4.25 -3.90 -3.18
N SER A 181 -3.90 -4.44 -2.02
CA SER A 181 -2.84 -5.41 -1.72
C SER A 181 -3.09 -6.80 -2.33
N GLN A 182 -4.04 -6.96 -3.24
CA GLN A 182 -3.92 -8.04 -4.20
C GLN A 182 -2.74 -7.70 -5.09
N ARG A 183 -1.62 -8.38 -4.84
CA ARG A 183 -0.48 -8.36 -5.76
C ARG A 183 -1.05 -8.60 -7.16
N CYS A 184 -0.71 -7.73 -8.10
CA CYS A 184 -1.16 -7.98 -9.47
C CYS A 184 -0.51 -9.28 -9.95
N ASP A 185 -1.33 -10.29 -10.27
CA ASP A 185 -0.83 -11.60 -10.72
C ASP A 185 0.02 -11.54 -12.00
N ARG A 186 0.00 -10.39 -12.70
CA ARG A 186 0.74 -10.20 -13.94
C ARG A 186 2.05 -9.43 -13.80
N CYS A 187 2.06 -8.36 -13.00
CA CYS A 187 3.23 -7.51 -12.83
C CYS A 187 3.85 -7.56 -11.44
N GLU A 188 3.31 -8.38 -10.53
CA GLU A 188 3.82 -8.57 -9.17
C GLU A 188 4.00 -7.25 -8.39
N ASN A 189 3.11 -6.28 -8.63
CA ASN A 189 3.13 -4.90 -8.11
C ASN A 189 4.16 -3.94 -8.70
N GLU A 190 4.96 -4.35 -9.68
CA GLU A 190 5.88 -3.45 -10.38
C GLU A 190 5.17 -2.42 -11.27
N ARG A 191 3.86 -2.60 -11.55
CA ARG A 191 3.02 -1.75 -12.43
C ARG A 191 3.48 -1.69 -13.89
N PHE A 192 4.54 -2.39 -14.24
CA PHE A 192 5.12 -2.48 -15.57
C PHE A 192 5.28 -3.94 -16.01
N LEU A 193 5.22 -4.18 -17.32
CA LEU A 193 5.50 -5.46 -17.95
C LEU A 193 6.59 -5.25 -19.01
N MET A 194 7.36 -6.30 -19.31
CA MET A 194 8.29 -6.27 -20.43
C MET A 194 7.52 -6.11 -21.76
N CYS A 195 8.03 -5.25 -22.64
CA CYS A 195 7.46 -5.09 -23.98
C CYS A 195 7.68 -6.33 -24.84
N TRP A 196 6.60 -6.93 -25.33
CA TRP A 196 6.66 -8.10 -26.22
C TRP A 196 7.23 -7.79 -27.60
N ASN A 197 6.98 -6.59 -28.14
CA ASN A 197 7.44 -6.24 -29.49
C ASN A 197 8.96 -6.07 -29.58
N CYS A 198 9.60 -5.55 -28.52
CA CYS A 198 11.06 -5.34 -28.50
C CYS A 198 11.82 -6.21 -27.49
N ASN A 199 11.13 -7.10 -26.77
CA ASN A 199 11.68 -7.94 -25.70
C ASN A 199 12.49 -7.13 -24.68
N GLY A 200 11.97 -5.97 -24.26
CA GLY A 200 12.63 -5.09 -23.28
C GLY A 200 13.84 -4.30 -23.80
N ARG A 201 14.18 -4.36 -25.09
CA ARG A 201 15.36 -3.66 -25.63
C ARG A 201 15.13 -2.19 -25.97
N SER A 202 13.88 -1.74 -25.95
CA SER A 202 13.45 -0.39 -26.39
C SER A 202 13.76 -0.08 -27.86
N ARG A 203 14.13 -1.09 -28.66
CA ARG A 203 14.51 -0.96 -30.06
C ARG A 203 14.08 -2.18 -30.88
N VAL A 204 13.70 -1.93 -32.12
CA VAL A 204 13.35 -2.94 -33.13
C VAL A 204 14.18 -2.73 -34.39
N VAL A 205 14.48 -3.81 -35.11
CA VAL A 205 15.15 -3.75 -36.42
C VAL A 205 14.05 -3.64 -37.48
N VAL A 206 14.14 -2.63 -38.34
CA VAL A 206 13.23 -2.46 -39.48
C VAL A 206 13.85 -3.04 -40.76
N ASP A 207 13.06 -3.12 -41.83
CA ASP A 207 13.41 -3.83 -43.08
C ASP A 207 14.68 -3.34 -43.78
N ASP A 208 15.07 -2.08 -43.54
CA ASP A 208 16.33 -1.48 -44.04
C ASP A 208 17.57 -1.92 -43.21
N GLY A 209 17.40 -2.81 -42.23
CA GLY A 209 18.42 -3.26 -41.29
C GLY A 209 18.77 -2.24 -40.20
N MET A 210 18.16 -1.05 -40.21
CA MET A 210 18.39 -0.02 -39.21
C MET A 210 17.58 -0.30 -37.93
N TRP A 211 18.12 0.13 -36.80
CA TRP A 211 17.38 0.08 -35.55
C TRP A 211 16.52 1.34 -35.39
N LYS A 212 15.30 1.19 -34.89
CA LYS A 212 14.42 2.30 -34.49
C LYS A 212 13.92 2.08 -33.07
N ARG A 213 13.60 3.17 -32.35
CA ARG A 213 12.98 3.10 -31.02
C ARG A 213 11.64 2.37 -31.13
N CYS A 214 11.40 1.41 -30.23
CA CYS A 214 10.10 0.75 -30.12
C CYS A 214 9.04 1.79 -29.72
N LYS A 215 7.91 1.83 -30.42
CA LYS A 215 6.83 2.80 -30.17
C LYS A 215 5.81 2.32 -29.14
N GLU A 216 5.90 1.06 -28.72
CA GLU A 216 4.92 0.45 -27.82
C GLU A 216 5.34 0.51 -26.35
N CYS A 217 6.58 0.90 -26.06
CA CYS A 217 7.14 0.87 -24.71
C CYS A 217 7.91 2.15 -24.39
N ASN A 218 8.22 2.32 -23.12
CA ASN A 218 9.05 3.41 -22.64
C ASN A 218 10.55 3.15 -22.92
N GLU A 219 11.40 4.05 -22.43
CA GLU A 219 12.86 4.02 -22.59
C GLU A 219 13.53 2.76 -22.02
N ASN A 220 12.90 2.11 -21.04
CA ASN A 220 13.37 0.88 -20.40
C ASN A 220 12.81 -0.40 -21.06
N GLY A 221 12.02 -0.27 -22.12
CA GLY A 221 11.45 -1.42 -22.80
C GLY A 221 10.24 -1.98 -22.06
N LEU A 222 9.60 -1.15 -21.24
CA LEU A 222 8.49 -1.51 -20.38
C LEU A 222 7.17 -0.92 -20.88
N VAL A 223 6.08 -1.64 -20.63
CA VAL A 223 4.71 -1.20 -20.89
C VAL A 223 3.93 -1.15 -19.58
N LYS A 224 3.05 -0.16 -19.42
CA LYS A 224 2.22 -0.03 -18.21
C LYS A 224 1.30 -1.25 -18.09
N CYS A 225 1.20 -1.82 -16.90
CA CYS A 225 0.35 -2.99 -16.65
C CYS A 225 -1.13 -2.58 -16.75
N VAL A 226 -1.85 -3.14 -17.72
CA VAL A 226 -3.27 -2.83 -17.97
C VAL A 226 -4.22 -3.26 -16.85
N PHE A 227 -3.77 -4.16 -15.98
CA PHE A 227 -4.56 -4.67 -14.84
C PHE A 227 -4.37 -3.84 -13.56
N CYS A 228 -3.41 -2.91 -13.57
CA CYS A 228 -3.08 -2.06 -12.44
C CYS A 228 -3.77 -0.70 -12.57
N THR A 229 -5.02 -0.60 -12.12
CA THR A 229 -5.78 0.68 -12.04
C THR A 229 -5.38 1.54 -10.84
#